data_AF-A0A7M7NJG9-F1
#
_entry.id   AF-A0A7M7NJG9-F1
#
_cell.length_a   1.000
_cell.length_b   1.000
_cell.length_c   1.000
_cell.angle_alpha   90.00
_cell.angle_beta   90.00
_cell.angle_gamma   90.00
#
_symmetry.space_group_name_H-M   'P 1'
#
loop_
_entity.id
_entity.type
_entity.pdbx_description
1 polymer ?
#
loop_
_entity_poly.entity_id
_entity_poly.type
_entity_poly.pdbx_seq_one_letter_code
_entity_poly.pdbx_strand_id
1 'polypeptide(L)'
;MAIMQSCCCFSNVRSGSIACGVYSLVTSCIYLAVWSWNLVQAVNLLTGYSGPTVDGIYAAYSIDIILAAFLLIASIILIVGVPLHNKTMLIPYMVGVLALIVFQAIAWIILFVLLGAVSIVLIVNLVVWLLFTALNITCLICVISQYQELSEGRGRAMMT
;
A
#
# COMPACT_ATOMS: atom_id res chain seq x y z
N MET A 1 16.61 6.42 -18.13
CA MET A 1 15.57 7.44 -18.37
C MET A 1 14.47 7.19 -17.37
N ALA A 2 14.01 8.22 -16.65
CA ALA A 2 12.84 8.10 -15.80
C ALA A 2 11.62 7.73 -16.68
N ILE A 3 10.88 6.68 -16.28
CA ILE A 3 9.70 6.20 -17.00
C ILE A 3 8.58 7.26 -17.02
N MET A 4 8.57 8.18 -16.05
CA MET A 4 7.57 9.24 -15.95
C MET A 4 8.25 10.54 -15.46
N GLN A 5 8.11 11.64 -16.21
CA GLN A 5 8.66 12.96 -15.81
C GLN A 5 7.69 13.80 -14.96
N SER A 6 6.42 13.40 -14.91
CA SER A 6 5.37 14.04 -14.12
C SER A 6 4.44 12.96 -13.58
N CYS A 7 4.10 13.02 -12.30
CA CYS A 7 3.19 12.07 -11.66
C CYS A 7 2.02 12.85 -11.04
N CYS A 8 0.79 12.49 -11.42
CA CYS A 8 -0.42 13.25 -11.14
C CYS A 8 -0.36 14.70 -11.68
N CYS A 9 -0.94 15.67 -10.98
CA CYS A 9 -0.98 17.08 -11.35
C CYS A 9 0.31 17.85 -11.03
N PHE A 10 1.39 17.17 -10.61
CA PHE A 10 2.62 17.84 -10.20
C PHE A 10 3.67 17.79 -11.31
N SER A 11 4.24 18.96 -11.62
CA SER A 11 5.30 19.13 -12.63
C SER A 11 6.63 18.49 -12.24
N ASN A 12 6.81 18.14 -10.96
CA ASN A 12 8.04 17.60 -10.40
C ASN A 12 7.79 16.27 -9.69
N VAL A 13 8.55 15.25 -10.09
CA VAL A 13 8.58 13.91 -9.48
C VAL A 13 8.97 13.92 -7.99
N ARG A 14 9.74 14.92 -7.54
CA ARG A 14 10.07 15.12 -6.11
C ARG A 14 8.85 15.43 -5.25
N SER A 15 8.05 16.42 -5.65
CA SER A 15 6.82 16.76 -4.94
C SER A 15 5.78 15.64 -5.07
N GLY A 16 5.71 14.99 -6.23
CA GLY A 16 4.84 13.83 -6.45
C GLY A 16 5.13 12.69 -5.48
N SER A 17 6.40 12.30 -5.32
CA SER A 17 6.76 11.21 -4.38
C SER A 17 6.52 11.57 -2.91
N ILE A 18 6.66 12.84 -2.51
CA ILE A 18 6.31 13.25 -1.13
C ILE A 18 4.80 13.16 -0.94
N ALA A 19 4.00 13.62 -1.91
CA ALA A 19 2.54 13.49 -1.86
C ALA A 19 2.11 12.02 -1.79
N CYS A 20 2.74 11.14 -2.56
CA CYS A 20 2.51 9.69 -2.48
C CYS A 20 2.86 9.12 -1.10
N GLY A 21 3.98 9.55 -0.51
CA GLY A 21 4.34 9.15 0.86
C GLY A 21 3.30 9.55 1.89
N VAL A 22 2.78 10.79 1.82
CA VAL A 22 1.72 11.28 2.72
C VAL A 22 0.41 10.53 2.51
N TYR A 23 0.02 10.30 1.25
CA TYR A 23 -1.17 9.49 0.93
C TYR A 23 -1.06 8.07 1.51
N SER A 24 0.09 7.42 1.31
CA SER A 24 0.32 6.07 1.82
C SER A 24 0.38 6.02 3.34
N LEU A 25 0.87 7.07 4.00
CA LEU A 25 0.84 7.21 5.46
C LEU A 25 -0.60 7.27 5.98
N VAL A 26 -1.42 8.16 5.41
CA VAL A 26 -2.82 8.34 5.81
C VAL A 26 -3.62 7.06 5.57
N THR A 27 -3.49 6.46 4.39
CA THR A 27 -4.18 5.21 4.07
C THR A 27 -3.71 4.05 4.96
N SER A 28 -2.42 3.94 5.29
CA SER A 28 -1.93 2.92 6.23
C SER A 28 -2.53 3.07 7.63
N CYS A 29 -2.68 4.31 8.12
CA CYS A 29 -3.36 4.58 9.40
C CYS A 29 -4.83 4.14 9.37
N ILE A 30 -5.54 4.45 8.29
CA ILE A 30 -6.94 4.03 8.12
C ILE A 30 -7.03 2.49 8.07
N TYR A 31 -6.14 1.84 7.31
CA TYR A 31 -6.09 0.37 7.26
C TYR A 31 -5.86 -0.23 8.64
N LEU A 32 -4.90 0.26 9.42
CA LEU A 32 -4.66 -0.23 10.78
C LEU A 32 -5.91 -0.11 11.66
N ALA A 33 -6.62 1.02 11.60
CA ALA A 33 -7.85 1.22 12.37
C ALA A 33 -8.97 0.27 11.93
N VAL A 34 -9.19 0.12 10.63
CA VAL A 34 -10.26 -0.74 10.09
C VAL A 34 -9.96 -2.21 10.35
N TRP A 35 -8.74 -2.68 10.11
CA TRP A 35 -8.38 -4.09 10.31
C TRP A 35 -8.34 -4.47 11.78
N SER A 36 -7.84 -3.59 12.67
CA SER A 36 -7.91 -3.84 14.12
C SER A 36 -9.35 -3.90 14.61
N TRP A 37 -10.24 -3.02 14.13
CA TRP A 37 -11.66 -3.09 14.45
C TRP A 37 -12.30 -4.40 13.95
N ASN A 38 -12.01 -4.81 12.71
CA ASN A 38 -12.50 -6.08 12.16
C ASN A 38 -11.97 -7.29 12.93
N LEU A 39 -10.71 -7.27 13.35
CA LEU A 39 -10.13 -8.31 14.18
C LEU A 39 -10.89 -8.43 15.50
N VAL A 40 -11.11 -7.32 16.22
CA VAL A 40 -11.86 -7.32 17.49
C VAL A 40 -13.28 -7.84 17.31
N GLN A 41 -13.95 -7.44 16.23
CA GLN A 41 -15.29 -7.95 15.92
C GLN A 41 -15.27 -9.45 15.60
N ALA A 42 -14.29 -9.92 14.81
CA ALA A 42 -14.11 -11.34 14.57
C ALA A 42 -13.88 -12.10 15.88
N VAL A 43 -13.04 -11.57 16.79
CA VAL A 43 -12.78 -12.19 18.09
C VAL A 43 -14.06 -12.32 18.91
N ASN A 44 -14.82 -11.24 19.05
CA ASN A 44 -16.05 -11.21 19.84
C ASN A 44 -17.18 -12.09 19.26
N LEU A 45 -17.20 -12.30 17.94
CA LEU A 45 -18.18 -13.18 17.30
C LEU A 45 -17.78 -14.65 17.38
N LEU A 46 -16.47 -14.93 17.39
CA LEU A 46 -15.91 -16.28 17.38
C LEU A 46 -15.52 -16.77 18.79
N THR A 47 -15.71 -15.96 19.84
CA THR A 47 -15.52 -16.39 21.24
C THR A 47 -16.39 -17.59 21.56
N GLY A 48 -15.77 -18.77 21.67
CA GLY A 48 -16.44 -20.05 21.93
C GLY A 48 -16.43 -21.04 20.76
N TYR A 49 -16.02 -20.60 19.56
CA TYR A 49 -15.82 -21.47 18.40
C TYR A 49 -14.33 -21.78 18.21
N SER A 50 -13.93 -23.02 18.46
CA SER A 50 -12.58 -23.51 18.18
C SER A 50 -12.60 -24.40 16.94
N GLY A 51 -11.94 -23.99 15.87
CA GLY A 51 -11.80 -24.76 14.65
C GLY A 51 -10.70 -24.22 13.73
N PRO A 52 -10.19 -25.03 12.79
CA PRO A 52 -9.08 -24.64 11.91
C PRO A 52 -9.42 -23.45 10.99
N THR A 53 -10.69 -23.26 10.65
CA THR A 53 -11.18 -22.10 9.89
C THR A 53 -11.12 -20.81 10.70
N VAL A 54 -11.36 -20.88 12.00
CA VAL A 54 -11.30 -19.73 12.90
C VAL A 54 -9.86 -19.25 13.01
N ASP A 55 -8.93 -20.16 13.28
CA ASP A 55 -7.51 -19.87 13.44
C ASP A 55 -6.89 -19.25 12.17
N GLY A 56 -7.32 -19.72 10.99
CA GLY A 56 -6.92 -19.13 9.70
C GLY A 56 -7.38 -17.67 9.52
N ILE A 57 -8.56 -17.31 10.02
CA ILE A 57 -9.08 -15.93 9.95
C ILE A 57 -8.25 -15.00 10.85
N TYR A 58 -7.90 -15.44 12.07
CA TYR A 58 -7.01 -14.68 12.97
C TYR A 58 -5.62 -14.48 12.35
N ALA A 59 -5.05 -15.52 11.75
CA ALA A 59 -3.76 -15.44 11.08
C ALA A 59 -3.79 -14.43 9.91
N ALA A 60 -4.84 -14.43 9.09
CA ALA A 60 -4.97 -13.46 7.99
C ALA A 60 -4.99 -12.01 8.48
N TYR A 61 -5.88 -11.68 9.43
CA TYR A 61 -6.00 -10.32 9.95
C TYR A 61 -4.73 -9.83 10.65
N SER A 62 -4.03 -10.70 11.37
CA SER A 62 -2.77 -10.34 12.03
C SER A 62 -1.65 -10.04 11.03
N ILE A 63 -1.54 -10.80 9.93
CA ILE A 63 -0.59 -10.54 8.85
C ILE A 63 -0.87 -9.19 8.20
N ASP A 64 -2.14 -8.86 7.92
CA ASP A 64 -2.54 -7.58 7.33
C ASP A 64 -2.17 -6.40 8.23
N ILE A 65 -2.36 -6.52 9.55
CA ILE A 65 -1.97 -5.49 10.52
C ILE A 65 -0.45 -5.28 10.54
N ILE A 66 0.34 -6.37 10.54
CA ILE A 66 1.80 -6.29 10.52
C ILE A 66 2.28 -5.63 9.23
N LEU A 67 1.69 -6.00 8.10
CA LEU A 67 2.03 -5.42 6.80
C LEU A 67 1.67 -3.93 6.74
N ALA A 68 0.50 -3.54 7.25
CA ALA A 68 0.10 -2.13 7.33
C ALA A 68 1.02 -1.31 8.25
N ALA A 69 1.47 -1.87 9.37
CA ALA A 69 2.45 -1.23 10.26
C ALA A 69 3.81 -1.05 9.57
N PHE A 70 4.27 -2.06 8.83
CA PHE A 70 5.50 -1.98 8.04
C PHE A 70 5.42 -0.88 6.98
N LEU A 71 4.29 -0.75 6.28
CA LEU A 71 4.08 0.31 5.30
C LEU A 71 3.96 1.70 5.91
N LEU A 72 3.39 1.82 7.11
CA LEU A 72 3.42 3.07 7.85
C LEU A 72 4.86 3.51 8.10
N ILE A 73 5.72 2.61 8.59
CA ILE A 73 7.14 2.91 8.80
C ILE A 73 7.83 3.23 7.45
N ALA A 74 7.57 2.44 6.42
CA ALA A 74 8.17 2.63 5.10
C ALA A 74 7.75 3.96 4.44
N SER A 75 6.52 4.41 4.65
CA SER A 75 6.05 5.71 4.14
C SER A 75 6.71 6.90 4.87
N ILE A 76 6.94 6.81 6.18
CA ILE A 76 7.74 7.80 6.92
C ILE A 76 9.17 7.84 6.38
N ILE A 77 9.79 6.67 6.21
CA ILE A 77 11.15 6.57 5.65
C ILE A 77 11.20 7.16 4.25
N LEU A 78 10.15 6.99 3.43
CA LEU A 78 10.08 7.59 2.10
C LEU A 78 10.01 9.11 2.15
N ILE A 79 9.15 9.68 3.02
CA ILE A 79 9.03 11.14 3.20
C ILE A 79 10.37 11.74 3.63
N VAL A 80 11.09 11.07 4.52
CA VAL A 80 12.42 11.50 5.02
C VAL A 80 13.54 11.22 4.00
N GLY A 81 13.43 10.13 3.25
CA GLY A 81 14.44 9.68 2.28
C GLY A 81 14.49 10.53 1.01
N VAL A 82 13.38 11.14 0.60
CA VAL A 82 13.32 12.04 -0.56
C VAL A 82 14.23 13.27 -0.41
N PRO A 83 14.20 14.05 0.67
CA PRO A 83 15.10 15.19 0.84
C PRO A 83 16.56 14.78 1.13
N LEU A 84 16.80 13.58 1.67
CA LEU A 84 18.14 13.05 1.93
C LEU A 84 18.84 12.52 0.67
N HIS A 85 18.18 12.51 -0.49
CA HIS A 85 18.69 11.97 -1.75
C HIS A 85 19.27 10.54 -1.64
N ASN A 86 18.78 9.76 -0.68
CA ASN A 86 19.28 8.43 -0.40
C ASN A 86 18.39 7.37 -1.05
N LYS A 87 18.83 6.86 -2.21
CA LYS A 87 18.09 5.85 -2.99
C LYS A 87 17.73 4.59 -2.20
N THR A 88 18.55 4.22 -1.22
CA THR A 88 18.36 2.99 -0.42
C THR A 88 17.14 3.10 0.51
N MET A 89 16.76 4.31 0.91
CA MET A 89 15.59 4.54 1.77
C MET A 89 14.26 4.42 1.03
N LEU A 90 14.25 4.44 -0.31
CA LEU A 90 13.03 4.29 -1.11
C LEU A 90 12.68 2.82 -1.38
N ILE A 91 13.67 1.91 -1.29
CA ILE A 91 13.50 0.47 -1.50
C ILE A 91 12.47 -0.18 -0.57
N PRO A 92 12.50 0.02 0.76
CA PRO A 92 11.55 -0.66 1.66
C PRO A 92 10.09 -0.33 1.32
N TYR A 93 9.81 0.91 0.90
CA TYR A 93 8.47 1.30 0.47
C TYR A 93 8.05 0.60 -0.82
N MET A 94 8.93 0.56 -1.83
CA MET A 94 8.61 -0.10 -3.10
C MET A 94 8.29 -1.58 -2.90
N VAL A 95 9.07 -2.28 -2.08
CA VAL A 95 8.83 -3.69 -1.75
C VAL A 95 7.53 -3.86 -0.95
N GLY A 96 7.28 -3.00 0.04
CA GLY A 96 6.06 -3.07 0.86
C GLY A 96 4.78 -2.86 0.04
N VAL A 97 4.73 -1.83 -0.80
CA VAL A 97 3.55 -1.55 -1.65
C VAL A 97 3.34 -2.65 -2.69
N LEU A 98 4.41 -3.21 -3.26
CA LEU A 98 4.31 -4.33 -4.18
C LEU A 98 3.72 -5.57 -3.48
N ALA A 99 4.22 -5.90 -2.28
CA ALA A 99 3.71 -7.00 -1.49
C ALA A 99 2.21 -6.83 -1.16
N LEU A 100 1.79 -5.62 -0.76
CA LEU A 100 0.37 -5.31 -0.54
C LEU A 100 -0.49 -5.56 -1.78
N ILE A 101 -0.07 -5.05 -2.95
CA ILE A 101 -0.84 -5.21 -4.18
C ILE A 101 -1.04 -6.70 -4.51
N VAL A 102 0.00 -7.51 -4.34
CA VAL A 102 -0.06 -8.96 -4.57
C VAL A 102 -0.97 -9.65 -3.54
N PHE A 103 -0.78 -9.37 -2.25
CA PHE A 103 -1.57 -9.99 -1.18
C PHE A 103 -3.06 -9.69 -1.35
N GLN A 104 -3.36 -8.44 -1.72
CA GLN A 104 -4.70 -8.02 -1.97
C GLN A 104 -5.32 -8.69 -3.20
N ALA A 105 -4.55 -8.83 -4.29
CA ALA A 105 -5.02 -9.51 -5.49
C ALA A 105 -5.41 -10.96 -5.18
N ILE A 106 -4.59 -11.66 -4.38
CA ILE A 106 -4.88 -13.03 -3.93
C ILE A 106 -6.16 -13.08 -3.09
N ALA A 107 -6.29 -12.19 -2.10
CA ALA A 107 -7.49 -12.12 -1.24
C ALA A 107 -8.77 -11.92 -2.07
N TRP A 108 -8.72 -11.06 -3.09
CA TRP A 108 -9.85 -10.85 -4.00
C TRP A 108 -10.16 -12.04 -4.88
N ILE A 109 -9.15 -12.73 -5.41
CA ILE A 109 -9.36 -13.96 -6.22
C ILE A 109 -10.07 -15.01 -5.36
N ILE A 110 -9.64 -15.19 -4.11
CA ILE A 110 -10.28 -16.13 -3.17
C ILE A 110 -11.74 -15.73 -2.91
N LEU A 111 -11.99 -14.45 -2.60
CA LEU A 111 -13.36 -13.96 -2.36
C LEU A 111 -14.25 -14.14 -3.59
N PHE A 112 -13.74 -13.87 -4.78
CA PHE A 112 -14.48 -14.00 -6.02
C PHE A 112 -14.84 -15.46 -6.34
N VAL A 113 -13.89 -16.39 -6.14
CA VAL A 113 -14.10 -17.83 -6.35
C VAL A 113 -15.06 -18.41 -5.31
N LEU A 114 -14.95 -17.99 -4.05
CA LEU A 114 -15.71 -18.58 -2.95
C LEU A 114 -17.15 -18.07 -2.85
N LEU A 115 -17.37 -16.76 -3.01
CA LEU A 115 -18.70 -16.17 -2.86
C LEU A 115 -19.45 -16.01 -4.18
N GLY A 116 -18.75 -15.97 -5.32
CA GLY A 116 -19.35 -15.54 -6.59
C GLY A 116 -19.85 -14.09 -6.54
N ALA A 117 -20.04 -13.45 -7.70
CA ALA A 117 -20.56 -12.08 -7.80
C ALA A 117 -22.08 -12.01 -7.50
N VAL A 118 -22.50 -12.49 -6.34
CA VAL A 118 -23.93 -12.70 -6.02
C VAL A 118 -24.59 -11.46 -5.40
N SER A 119 -23.81 -10.48 -4.91
CA SER A 119 -24.34 -9.26 -4.29
C SER A 119 -23.80 -7.96 -4.88
N ILE A 120 -24.68 -6.96 -5.01
CA ILE A 120 -24.35 -5.58 -5.40
C ILE A 120 -23.29 -4.98 -4.47
N VAL A 121 -23.31 -5.32 -3.18
CA VAL A 121 -22.35 -4.86 -2.19
C VAL A 121 -20.92 -5.30 -2.56
N LEU A 122 -20.76 -6.54 -3.04
CA LEU A 122 -19.46 -7.08 -3.45
C LEU A 122 -18.92 -6.33 -4.69
N ILE A 123 -19.80 -5.99 -5.63
CA ILE A 123 -19.44 -5.23 -6.85
C ILE A 123 -18.99 -3.82 -6.49
N VAL A 124 -19.74 -3.11 -5.63
CA VAL A 124 -19.35 -1.76 -5.19
C VAL A 124 -18.01 -1.79 -4.46
N ASN A 125 -17.80 -2.79 -3.60
CA ASN A 125 -16.55 -2.94 -2.87
C ASN A 125 -15.38 -3.23 -3.82
N LEU A 126 -15.59 -4.07 -4.84
CA LEU A 126 -14.60 -4.35 -5.89
C LEU A 126 -14.20 -3.09 -6.66
N VAL A 127 -15.17 -2.27 -7.08
CA VAL A 127 -14.90 -1.02 -7.82
C VAL A 127 -14.09 -0.04 -6.97
N VAL A 128 -14.47 0.15 -5.71
CA VAL A 128 -13.73 1.01 -4.78
C VAL A 128 -12.30 0.49 -4.61
N TRP A 129 -12.14 -0.82 -4.43
CA TRP A 129 -10.83 -1.45 -4.30
C TRP A 129 -9.95 -1.28 -5.52
N LEU A 130 -10.50 -1.44 -6.73
CA LEU A 130 -9.78 -1.23 -7.98
C LEU A 130 -9.25 0.21 -8.11
N LEU A 131 -10.01 1.20 -7.63
CA LEU A 131 -9.54 2.58 -7.59
C LEU A 131 -8.38 2.75 -6.60
N PHE A 132 -8.47 2.14 -5.42
CA PHE A 132 -7.38 2.17 -4.43
C PHE A 132 -6.11 1.47 -4.92
N THR A 133 -6.21 0.31 -5.57
CA THR A 133 -5.03 -0.36 -6.17
C THR A 133 -4.46 0.46 -7.31
N ALA A 134 -5.29 1.07 -8.17
CA ALA A 134 -4.79 1.96 -9.21
C ALA A 134 -4.00 3.14 -8.61
N LEU A 135 -4.50 3.76 -7.53
CA LEU A 135 -3.77 4.81 -6.82
C LEU A 135 -2.44 4.28 -6.24
N ASN A 136 -2.43 3.10 -5.62
CA ASN A 136 -1.20 2.50 -5.12
C ASN A 136 -0.18 2.20 -6.23
N ILE A 137 -0.64 1.72 -7.40
CA ILE A 137 0.20 1.49 -8.57
C ILE A 137 0.77 2.80 -9.09
N THR A 138 -0.04 3.86 -9.22
CA THR A 138 0.47 5.18 -9.63
C THR A 138 1.53 5.69 -8.66
N CYS A 139 1.28 5.60 -7.34
CA CYS A 139 2.24 5.97 -6.32
C CYS A 139 3.55 5.17 -6.43
N LEU A 140 3.46 3.86 -6.66
CA LEU A 140 4.63 2.99 -6.86
C LEU A 140 5.44 3.41 -8.10
N ILE A 141 4.78 3.73 -9.21
CA ILE A 141 5.47 4.20 -10.42
C ILE A 141 6.13 5.57 -10.19
N CYS A 142 5.47 6.49 -9.44
CA CYS A 142 6.08 7.77 -9.08
C CYS A 142 7.38 7.57 -8.29
N VAL A 143 7.38 6.66 -7.31
CA VAL A 143 8.54 6.38 -6.45
C VAL A 143 9.65 5.66 -7.22
N ILE A 144 9.30 4.73 -8.12
CA ILE A 144 10.28 4.09 -9.02
C ILE A 144 10.94 5.13 -9.92
N SER A 145 10.17 6.08 -10.47
CA SER A 145 10.71 7.15 -11.31
C SER A 145 11.70 8.02 -10.53
N GLN A 146 11.38 8.37 -9.28
CA GLN A 146 12.31 9.06 -8.38
C GLN A 146 13.58 8.25 -8.05
N TYR A 147 13.42 6.95 -7.83
CA TYR A 147 14.55 6.05 -7.60
C TYR A 147 15.50 6.00 -8.81
N GLN A 148 14.94 5.96 -10.03
CA GLN A 148 15.71 5.99 -11.27
C GLN A 148 16.48 7.31 -11.41
N GLU A 149 15.85 8.45 -11.16
CA GLU A 149 16.54 9.76 -11.22
C GLU A 149 17.68 9.90 -10.21
N LEU A 150 17.48 9.39 -8.99
CA LEU A 150 18.51 9.34 -7.95
C LEU A 150 19.65 8.39 -8.31
N SER A 151 19.34 7.25 -8.93
CA SER A 151 20.34 6.27 -9.37
C SER A 151 21.18 6.78 -10.54
N GLU A 152 20.60 7.57 -11.44
CA GLU A 152 21.30 8.21 -12.56
C GLU A 152 22.08 9.46 -12.15
N GLY A 153 22.05 9.85 -10.86
CA GLY A 153 22.77 11.00 -10.34
C GLY A 153 22.18 12.37 -10.71
N ARG A 154 21.07 12.40 -11.46
CA ARG A 154 20.39 13.65 -11.88
C ARG A 154 19.76 14.42 -10.72
N GLY A 155 19.45 13.73 -9.62
CA GLY A 155 18.99 14.36 -8.38
C GLY A 155 19.97 15.36 -7.74
N ARG A 156 21.25 15.36 -8.16
CA ARG A 156 22.28 16.34 -7.73
C ARG A 156 22.42 17.56 -8.64
N ALA A 157 21.84 17.53 -9.84
CA ALA A 157 22.08 18.54 -10.87
C ALA A 157 21.18 19.79 -10.79
N MET A 158 20.11 19.78 -9.98
CA MET A 158 19.24 20.96 -9.77
C MET A 158 19.72 21.92 -8.66
N MET A 159 20.93 21.73 -8.12
CA MET A 159 21.53 22.60 -7.09
C MET A 159 22.77 23.39 -7.58
N THR A 160 23.01 23.44 -8.89
CA THR A 160 24.04 24.33 -9.48
C THR A 160 23.40 25.30 -10.45
#